data_AF-A0A7C1TQD2-F1
#
_entry.id   AF-A0A7C1TQD2-F1
#
_cell.length_a   1.000
_cell.length_b   1.000
_cell.length_c   1.000
_cell.angle_alpha   90.00
_cell.angle_beta   90.00
_cell.angle_gamma   90.00
#
_symmetry.space_group_name_H-M   'P 1'
#
loop_
_entity.id
_entity.type
_entity.pdbx_description
1 polymer ?
#
loop_
_entity_poly.entity_id
_entity_poly.type
_entity_poly.pdbx_seq_one_letter_code
_entity_poly.pdbx_strand_id
1 'polypeptide(L)'
;MLTDTHCHLDASAFDPDRDDVIRRARDAGTGVIITVGSGLESSETAVKLAGRYDMVYAAVGVHPHDAKEFTPDTAERIRELSAQEKVVAIGETGLDYHYDHSPRDVQRRVFESHISLALELGLPVIVHSREAEADTLSILSDSGVSRGVMHCFSGDLDMAEKVMAMGLYISFAGTVTFKNAERLREAAASIPDEYLLIETDAPYLSPVPLRGRRNEPSFLLHTAGKLAELRGVETEDIARITTLNAGRLFGTGGYSPEGKIAYKIRDSLYLNITNRCTNACSFCIRFHSDYVKGHNLRLDREPGLAELKEEIGDPSLYREVVFCGYGEPLLRLDLVKALAGWIKENGGRVRINTNGHGNLIHGRNILPELDGLVDSISISLDAQDEETYRALCRPFIEGAYRGVVDFVREAVKYVPDVTVTVVDAPGVDVERCREIARELGAGFRLRRYNVVG
;
A
#
# COMPACT_ATOMS: atom_id res chain seq x y z
N MET A 1 -4.41 -5.87 -12.48
CA MET A 1 -5.59 -4.99 -12.63
C MET A 1 -5.24 -3.66 -12.02
N LEU A 2 -5.66 -2.56 -12.65
CA LEU A 2 -5.57 -1.20 -12.13
C LEU A 2 -6.97 -0.69 -11.74
N THR A 3 -7.02 0.22 -10.77
CA THR A 3 -8.22 1.00 -10.42
C THR A 3 -7.94 2.47 -10.68
N ASP A 4 -8.73 3.09 -11.56
CA ASP A 4 -8.70 4.54 -11.76
C ASP A 4 -9.63 5.21 -10.74
N THR A 5 -9.05 5.85 -9.71
CA THR A 5 -9.85 6.42 -8.62
C THR A 5 -10.49 7.76 -8.95
N HIS A 6 -10.13 8.37 -10.09
CA HIS A 6 -10.69 9.67 -10.49
C HIS A 6 -10.67 9.84 -12.01
N CYS A 7 -11.85 9.78 -12.61
CA CYS A 7 -12.04 10.09 -14.03
C CYS A 7 -13.37 10.82 -14.22
N HIS A 8 -13.43 11.85 -15.04
CA HIS A 8 -14.68 12.47 -15.47
C HIS A 8 -15.21 11.76 -16.73
N LEU A 9 -15.58 10.48 -16.63
CA LEU A 9 -16.18 9.75 -17.77
C LEU A 9 -17.52 10.36 -18.20
N ASP A 10 -18.19 11.06 -17.30
CA ASP A 10 -19.41 11.83 -17.53
C ASP A 10 -19.19 13.05 -18.44
N ALA A 11 -17.94 13.51 -18.58
CA ALA A 11 -17.62 14.67 -19.41
C ALA A 11 -18.07 14.48 -20.87
N SER A 12 -18.64 15.53 -21.45
CA SER A 12 -19.12 15.54 -22.85
C SER A 12 -18.00 15.28 -23.87
N ALA A 13 -16.75 15.53 -23.48
CA ALA A 13 -15.57 15.18 -24.26
C ALA A 13 -15.54 13.70 -24.67
N PHE A 14 -16.20 12.80 -23.92
CA PHE A 14 -16.29 11.37 -24.22
C PHE A 14 -17.57 10.95 -24.95
N ASP A 15 -18.56 11.82 -25.14
CA ASP A 15 -19.84 11.45 -25.78
C ASP A 15 -19.70 10.71 -27.12
N PRO A 16 -18.75 11.07 -28.02
CA PRO A 16 -18.63 10.38 -29.30
C PRO A 16 -18.13 8.94 -29.22
N ASP A 17 -17.38 8.57 -28.16
CA ASP A 17 -16.63 7.31 -28.12
C ASP A 17 -16.51 6.66 -26.72
N ARG A 18 -17.36 7.04 -25.76
CA ARG A 18 -17.29 6.58 -24.36
C ARG A 18 -17.25 5.05 -24.22
N ASP A 19 -18.09 4.35 -24.97
CA ASP A 19 -18.16 2.89 -24.92
C ASP A 19 -16.83 2.26 -25.40
N ASP A 20 -16.17 2.87 -26.39
CA ASP A 20 -14.86 2.44 -26.87
C ASP A 20 -13.74 2.79 -25.88
N VAL A 21 -13.83 3.94 -25.20
CA VAL A 21 -12.91 4.34 -24.12
C VAL A 21 -12.93 3.31 -22.98
N ILE A 22 -14.12 2.90 -22.53
CA ILE A 22 -14.28 1.90 -21.46
C ILE A 22 -13.73 0.55 -21.91
N ARG A 23 -13.95 0.15 -23.18
CA ARG A 23 -13.35 -1.06 -23.74
C ARG A 23 -11.81 -0.99 -23.73
N ARG A 24 -11.22 0.11 -24.20
CA ARG A 24 -9.76 0.32 -24.18
C ARG A 24 -9.20 0.27 -22.75
N ALA A 25 -9.90 0.84 -21.78
CA ALA A 25 -9.51 0.79 -20.37
C ALA A 25 -9.43 -0.65 -19.87
N ARG A 26 -10.45 -1.46 -20.15
CA ARG A 26 -10.47 -2.89 -19.81
C ARG A 26 -9.33 -3.66 -20.47
N ASP A 27 -9.12 -3.45 -21.78
CA ASP A 27 -8.07 -4.12 -22.54
C ASP A 27 -6.66 -3.76 -22.05
N ALA A 28 -6.49 -2.54 -21.52
CA ALA A 28 -5.25 -2.08 -20.88
C ALA A 28 -5.08 -2.57 -19.42
N GLY A 29 -6.04 -3.31 -18.88
CA GLY A 29 -5.99 -3.87 -17.53
C GLY A 29 -6.58 -2.98 -16.43
N THR A 30 -7.22 -1.86 -16.76
CA THR A 30 -8.02 -1.06 -15.83
C THR A 30 -9.36 -1.76 -15.60
N GLY A 31 -9.54 -2.33 -14.41
CA GLY A 31 -10.71 -3.14 -14.08
C GLY A 31 -11.78 -2.41 -13.27
N VAL A 32 -11.44 -1.26 -12.69
CA VAL A 32 -12.37 -0.40 -11.95
C VAL A 32 -12.10 1.06 -12.35
N ILE A 33 -13.16 1.84 -12.55
CA ILE A 33 -13.10 3.29 -12.78
C ILE A 33 -14.12 3.96 -11.85
N ILE A 34 -13.69 4.94 -11.08
CA ILE A 34 -14.58 5.82 -10.32
C ILE A 34 -14.82 7.07 -11.19
N THR A 35 -16.04 7.20 -11.72
CA THR A 35 -16.44 8.41 -12.43
C THR A 35 -16.90 9.48 -11.45
N VAL A 36 -16.31 10.67 -11.53
CA VAL A 36 -16.48 11.70 -10.49
C VAL A 36 -17.34 12.85 -11.00
N GLY A 37 -18.50 13.05 -10.38
CA GLY A 37 -19.36 14.19 -10.66
C GLY A 37 -18.77 15.49 -10.14
N SER A 38 -18.80 16.55 -10.95
CA SER A 38 -18.31 17.89 -10.58
C SER A 38 -19.43 18.90 -10.30
N GLY A 39 -20.69 18.48 -10.45
CA GLY A 39 -21.90 19.27 -10.21
C GLY A 39 -23.12 18.36 -10.24
N LEU A 40 -24.34 18.91 -10.13
CA LEU A 40 -25.55 18.08 -10.05
C LEU A 40 -25.80 17.24 -11.31
N GLU A 41 -25.85 17.86 -12.50
CA GLU A 41 -26.11 17.16 -13.76
C GLU A 41 -25.01 16.13 -14.10
N SER A 42 -23.76 16.51 -13.84
CA SER A 42 -22.58 15.65 -13.95
C SER A 42 -22.67 14.46 -12.99
N SER A 43 -23.07 14.67 -11.73
CA SER A 43 -23.31 13.62 -10.73
C SER A 43 -24.43 12.66 -11.16
N GLU A 44 -25.54 13.16 -11.71
CA GLU A 44 -26.60 12.30 -12.25
C GLU A 44 -26.11 11.45 -13.43
N THR A 45 -25.25 12.01 -14.27
CA THR A 45 -24.63 11.29 -15.39
C THR A 45 -23.64 10.24 -14.90
N ALA A 46 -22.81 10.56 -13.92
CA ALA A 46 -21.89 9.63 -13.26
C ALA A 46 -22.64 8.40 -12.70
N VAL A 47 -23.75 8.62 -12.00
CA VAL A 47 -24.61 7.55 -11.47
C VAL A 47 -25.21 6.69 -12.59
N LYS A 48 -25.70 7.29 -13.67
CA LYS A 48 -26.21 6.56 -14.84
C LYS A 48 -25.13 5.67 -15.47
N LEU A 49 -23.90 6.18 -15.59
CA LEU A 49 -22.77 5.43 -16.12
C LEU A 49 -22.40 4.25 -15.20
N ALA A 50 -22.38 4.47 -13.89
CA ALA A 50 -22.12 3.41 -12.92
C ALA A 50 -23.16 2.28 -12.99
N GLY A 51 -24.44 2.61 -13.19
CA GLY A 51 -25.51 1.63 -13.39
C GLY A 51 -25.45 0.89 -14.75
N ARG A 52 -24.76 1.43 -15.76
CA ARG A 52 -24.63 0.83 -17.09
C ARG A 52 -23.45 -0.14 -17.20
N TYR A 53 -22.39 0.07 -16.43
CA TYR A 53 -21.12 -0.65 -16.57
C TYR A 53 -20.65 -1.24 -15.26
N ASP A 54 -20.48 -2.57 -15.19
CA ASP A 54 -20.05 -3.27 -13.97
C ASP A 54 -18.77 -2.69 -13.36
N MET A 55 -17.78 -2.37 -14.20
CA MET A 55 -16.49 -1.80 -13.79
C MET A 55 -16.51 -0.32 -13.37
N VAL A 56 -17.65 0.38 -13.51
CA VAL A 56 -17.74 1.82 -13.22
C VAL A 56 -18.51 2.06 -11.93
N TYR A 57 -17.90 2.81 -11.02
CA TYR A 57 -18.54 3.34 -9.81
C TYR A 57 -18.64 4.86 -9.92
N ALA A 58 -19.45 5.50 -9.09
CA ALA A 58 -19.67 6.94 -9.12
C ALA A 58 -19.25 7.62 -7.80
N ALA A 59 -18.78 8.84 -7.91
CA ALA A 59 -18.75 9.81 -6.81
C ALA A 59 -19.64 11.01 -7.20
N VAL A 60 -20.31 11.58 -6.21
CA VAL A 60 -21.26 12.69 -6.42
C VAL A 60 -20.91 13.89 -5.55
N GLY A 61 -20.95 15.08 -6.12
CA GLY A 61 -20.54 16.29 -5.43
C GLY A 61 -20.67 17.54 -6.29
N VAL A 62 -20.15 18.65 -5.77
CA VAL A 62 -20.07 19.94 -6.46
C VAL A 62 -18.66 20.48 -6.30
N HIS A 63 -17.97 20.63 -7.42
CA HIS A 63 -16.59 21.11 -7.50
C HIS A 63 -16.50 22.57 -7.02
N PRO A 64 -15.37 23.01 -6.43
CA PRO A 64 -15.20 24.39 -5.95
C PRO A 64 -15.56 25.48 -6.98
N HIS A 65 -15.30 25.23 -8.26
CA HIS A 65 -15.69 26.16 -9.34
C HIS A 65 -17.18 26.46 -9.39
N ASP A 66 -18.02 25.48 -9.09
CA ASP A 66 -19.47 25.55 -9.20
C ASP A 66 -20.15 25.73 -7.83
N ALA A 67 -19.36 25.96 -6.77
CA ALA A 67 -19.87 26.11 -5.40
C ALA A 67 -20.92 27.22 -5.25
N LYS A 68 -20.87 28.28 -6.07
CA LYS A 68 -21.88 29.34 -6.10
C LYS A 68 -23.28 28.88 -6.54
N GLU A 69 -23.36 27.77 -7.27
CA GLU A 69 -24.62 27.15 -7.73
C GLU A 69 -25.16 26.14 -6.69
N PHE A 70 -24.46 25.94 -5.57
CA PHE A 70 -24.89 25.02 -4.52
C PHE A 70 -26.04 25.61 -3.70
N THR A 71 -27.19 24.92 -3.73
CA THR A 71 -28.41 25.28 -3.03
C THR A 71 -28.86 24.15 -2.10
N PRO A 72 -29.82 24.39 -1.17
CA PRO A 72 -30.40 23.31 -0.38
C PRO A 72 -31.01 22.18 -1.23
N ASP A 73 -31.63 22.50 -2.37
CA ASP A 73 -32.19 21.50 -3.30
C ASP A 73 -31.07 20.66 -3.95
N THR A 74 -29.95 21.30 -4.31
CA THR A 74 -28.75 20.61 -4.78
C THR A 74 -28.23 19.64 -3.71
N ALA A 75 -28.15 20.08 -2.45
CA ALA A 75 -27.66 19.26 -1.35
C ALA A 75 -28.53 18.01 -1.13
N GLU A 76 -29.85 18.17 -1.14
CA GLU A 76 -30.79 17.05 -0.99
C GLU A 76 -30.68 16.08 -2.17
N ARG A 77 -30.53 16.60 -3.39
CA ARG A 77 -30.39 15.75 -4.56
C ARG A 77 -29.09 14.95 -4.56
N ILE A 78 -27.97 15.54 -4.11
CA ILE A 78 -26.70 14.82 -3.92
C ILE A 78 -26.85 13.71 -2.88
N ARG A 79 -27.57 13.97 -1.77
CA ARG A 79 -27.89 12.96 -0.76
C ARG A 79 -28.70 11.80 -1.34
N GLU A 80 -29.73 12.08 -2.14
CA GLU A 80 -30.52 11.03 -2.82
C GLU A 80 -29.67 10.17 -3.75
N LEU A 81 -28.80 10.80 -4.55
CA LEU A 81 -27.89 10.07 -5.44
C LEU A 81 -26.91 9.20 -4.64
N SER A 82 -26.45 9.67 -3.48
CA SER A 82 -25.51 8.95 -2.62
C SER A 82 -26.06 7.64 -2.06
N ALA A 83 -27.37 7.42 -2.12
CA ALA A 83 -28.00 6.16 -1.69
C ALA A 83 -27.94 5.05 -2.76
N GLN A 84 -27.47 5.33 -3.98
CA GLN A 84 -27.35 4.33 -5.04
C GLN A 84 -26.17 3.39 -4.76
N GLU A 85 -26.35 2.08 -5.00
CA GLU A 85 -25.39 1.02 -4.61
C GLU A 85 -23.96 1.25 -5.10
N LYS A 86 -23.80 1.82 -6.30
CA LYS A 86 -22.48 2.06 -6.92
C LYS A 86 -21.95 3.48 -6.71
N VAL A 87 -22.59 4.27 -5.84
CA VAL A 87 -22.03 5.55 -5.39
C VAL A 87 -21.16 5.31 -4.16
N VAL A 88 -19.87 5.59 -4.31
CA VAL A 88 -18.84 5.14 -3.36
C VAL A 88 -18.13 6.28 -2.64
N ALA A 89 -18.41 7.54 -2.97
CA ALA A 89 -17.80 8.69 -2.35
C ALA A 89 -18.64 9.96 -2.53
N ILE A 90 -18.41 10.94 -1.63
CA ILE A 90 -18.84 12.33 -1.83
C ILE A 90 -17.67 13.11 -2.43
N GLY A 91 -17.90 13.72 -3.57
CA GLY A 91 -16.92 14.51 -4.31
C GLY A 91 -17.16 14.42 -5.82
N GLU A 92 -16.54 15.27 -6.63
CA GLU A 92 -15.42 16.14 -6.24
C GLU A 92 -15.87 17.36 -5.44
N THR A 93 -15.17 17.67 -4.35
CA THR A 93 -15.42 18.84 -3.49
C THR A 93 -14.09 19.37 -2.95
N GLY A 94 -14.02 20.62 -2.54
CA GLY A 94 -12.80 21.17 -1.94
C GLY A 94 -12.63 22.65 -2.23
N LEU A 95 -11.39 23.09 -2.43
CA LEU A 95 -11.03 24.49 -2.61
C LEU A 95 -10.09 24.68 -3.81
N ASP A 96 -10.43 25.60 -4.70
CA ASP A 96 -9.56 26.07 -5.79
C ASP A 96 -9.45 27.61 -5.71
N TYR A 97 -8.29 28.09 -5.24
CA TYR A 97 -7.95 29.51 -5.13
C TYR A 97 -7.13 30.01 -6.31
N HIS A 98 -6.76 29.11 -7.24
CA HIS A 98 -6.01 29.44 -8.43
C HIS A 98 -6.92 30.08 -9.49
N TYR A 99 -8.05 29.44 -9.79
CA TYR A 99 -9.04 29.97 -10.74
C TYR A 99 -10.10 30.84 -10.05
N ASP A 100 -10.42 30.56 -8.78
CA ASP A 100 -11.30 31.38 -7.93
C ASP A 100 -12.68 31.70 -8.58
N HIS A 101 -13.25 30.71 -9.30
CA HIS A 101 -14.50 30.85 -10.07
C HIS A 101 -15.78 30.97 -9.21
N SER A 102 -15.66 30.69 -7.91
CA SER A 102 -16.68 30.89 -6.88
C SER A 102 -16.08 31.57 -5.66
N PRO A 103 -16.82 32.41 -4.92
CA PRO A 103 -16.30 33.09 -3.72
C PRO A 103 -15.76 32.09 -2.68
N ARG A 104 -14.59 32.36 -2.11
CA ARG A 104 -13.88 31.44 -1.20
C ARG A 104 -14.70 31.04 0.03
N ASP A 105 -15.47 31.97 0.59
CA ASP A 105 -16.40 31.69 1.69
C ASP A 105 -17.49 30.71 1.30
N VAL A 106 -17.99 30.80 0.05
CA VAL A 106 -18.93 29.84 -0.51
C VAL A 106 -18.28 28.49 -0.75
N GLN A 107 -17.07 28.45 -1.33
CA GLN A 107 -16.31 27.20 -1.51
C GLN A 107 -16.12 26.46 -0.18
N ARG A 108 -15.66 27.16 0.88
CA ARG A 108 -15.49 26.58 2.22
C ARG A 108 -16.78 26.00 2.78
N ARG A 109 -17.88 26.76 2.73
CA ARG A 109 -19.19 26.30 3.22
C ARG A 109 -19.69 25.04 2.48
N VAL A 110 -19.50 24.99 1.15
CA VAL A 110 -19.90 23.81 0.35
C VAL A 110 -19.02 22.61 0.68
N PHE A 111 -17.72 22.84 0.85
CA PHE A 111 -16.78 21.79 1.25
C PHE A 111 -17.13 21.20 2.63
N GLU A 112 -17.36 22.05 3.63
CA GLU A 112 -17.83 21.64 4.96
C GLU A 112 -19.15 20.88 4.90
N SER A 113 -20.09 21.31 4.06
CA SER A 113 -21.37 20.63 3.85
C SER A 113 -21.21 19.23 3.27
N HIS A 114 -20.32 19.04 2.28
CA HIS A 114 -20.04 17.73 1.71
C HIS A 114 -19.32 16.81 2.70
N ILE A 115 -18.37 17.33 3.48
CA ILE A 115 -17.71 16.53 4.53
C ILE A 115 -18.75 16.07 5.57
N SER A 116 -19.63 16.96 5.99
CA SER A 116 -20.70 16.62 6.94
C SER A 116 -21.61 15.51 6.40
N LEU A 117 -21.99 15.60 5.12
CA LEU A 117 -22.77 14.56 4.45
C LEU A 117 -22.02 13.23 4.36
N ALA A 118 -20.73 13.26 4.01
CA ALA A 118 -19.90 12.07 3.90
C ALA A 118 -19.76 11.34 5.24
N LEU A 119 -19.56 12.10 6.33
CA LEU A 119 -19.53 11.58 7.70
C LEU A 119 -20.88 10.94 8.10
N GLU A 120 -21.99 11.61 7.80
CA GLU A 120 -23.34 11.10 8.09
C GLU A 120 -23.63 9.78 7.37
N LEU A 121 -23.22 9.66 6.11
CA LEU A 121 -23.46 8.48 5.29
C LEU A 121 -22.38 7.40 5.43
N GLY A 122 -21.28 7.67 6.14
CA GLY A 122 -20.13 6.78 6.22
C GLY A 122 -19.44 6.58 4.87
N LEU A 123 -19.48 7.58 3.98
CA LEU A 123 -18.80 7.57 2.69
C LEU A 123 -17.46 8.32 2.77
N PRO A 124 -16.44 7.92 1.99
CA PRO A 124 -15.21 8.70 1.87
C PRO A 124 -15.42 10.01 1.10
N VAL A 125 -14.54 10.98 1.31
CA VAL A 125 -14.50 12.25 0.54
C VAL A 125 -13.42 12.23 -0.54
N ILE A 126 -13.73 12.75 -1.74
CA ILE A 126 -12.74 13.04 -2.80
C ILE A 126 -12.47 14.54 -2.79
N VAL A 127 -11.27 14.92 -2.37
CA VAL A 127 -10.91 16.29 -2.04
C VAL A 127 -10.03 16.90 -3.13
N HIS A 128 -10.52 17.98 -3.73
CA HIS A 128 -9.78 18.89 -4.59
C HIS A 128 -9.10 19.97 -3.75
N SER A 129 -7.82 20.24 -4.01
CA SER A 129 -7.12 21.35 -3.38
C SER A 129 -6.10 21.95 -4.33
N ARG A 130 -6.22 23.25 -4.60
CA ARG A 130 -5.28 23.97 -5.45
C ARG A 130 -5.04 25.39 -4.94
N GLU A 131 -3.79 25.67 -4.57
CA GLU A 131 -3.35 26.94 -3.97
C GLU A 131 -4.18 27.33 -2.71
N ALA A 132 -4.73 26.32 -2.03
CA ALA A 132 -5.66 26.45 -0.90
C ALA A 132 -5.30 25.48 0.24
N GLU A 133 -4.03 25.09 0.34
CA GLU A 133 -3.54 24.00 1.19
C GLU A 133 -3.84 24.25 2.67
N ALA A 134 -3.61 25.48 3.14
CA ALA A 134 -3.83 25.84 4.55
C ALA A 134 -5.30 25.72 4.97
N ASP A 135 -6.22 26.30 4.20
CA ASP A 135 -7.66 26.24 4.48
C ASP A 135 -8.18 24.80 4.33
N THR A 136 -7.69 24.06 3.32
CA THR A 136 -8.06 22.66 3.12
C THR A 136 -7.68 21.80 4.32
N LEU A 137 -6.43 21.92 4.80
CA LEU A 137 -5.96 21.17 5.96
C LEU A 137 -6.70 21.54 7.24
N SER A 138 -7.02 22.82 7.45
CA SER A 138 -7.80 23.27 8.61
C SER A 138 -9.19 22.63 8.63
N ILE A 139 -9.92 22.72 7.51
CA ILE A 139 -11.28 22.18 7.40
C ILE A 139 -11.29 20.66 7.58
N LEU A 140 -10.36 19.96 6.94
CA LEU A 140 -10.23 18.50 7.10
C LEU A 140 -9.96 18.11 8.56
N SER A 141 -8.98 18.77 9.20
CA SER A 141 -8.62 18.51 10.58
C SER A 141 -9.79 18.77 11.54
N ASP A 142 -10.48 19.90 11.39
CA ASP A 142 -11.57 20.32 12.28
C ASP A 142 -12.82 19.44 12.12
N SER A 143 -13.02 18.86 10.94
CA SER A 143 -14.17 18.00 10.64
C SER A 143 -14.12 16.60 11.25
N GLY A 144 -12.92 16.09 11.58
CA GLY A 144 -12.72 14.72 12.03
C GLY A 144 -12.90 13.65 10.95
N VAL A 145 -12.90 14.03 9.67
CA VAL A 145 -12.93 13.08 8.55
C VAL A 145 -11.70 12.19 8.57
N SER A 146 -11.93 10.88 8.45
CA SER A 146 -10.87 9.85 8.52
C SER A 146 -10.87 8.89 7.33
N ARG A 147 -11.73 9.16 6.36
CA ARG A 147 -11.84 8.39 5.11
C ARG A 147 -11.98 9.36 3.96
N GLY A 148 -10.97 9.40 3.10
CA GLY A 148 -10.98 10.24 1.91
C GLY A 148 -9.68 10.15 1.14
N VAL A 149 -9.59 10.90 0.06
CA VAL A 149 -8.41 11.02 -0.78
C VAL A 149 -8.19 12.48 -1.18
N MET A 150 -6.94 12.93 -1.10
CA MET A 150 -6.49 14.11 -1.83
C MET A 150 -6.25 13.69 -3.27
N HIS A 151 -7.21 13.97 -4.15
CA HIS A 151 -7.09 13.65 -5.56
C HIS A 151 -6.08 14.61 -6.23
N CYS A 152 -5.48 14.16 -7.33
CA CYS A 152 -4.49 14.89 -8.12
C CYS A 152 -3.48 15.66 -7.24
N PHE A 153 -2.89 14.96 -6.26
CA PHE A 153 -2.08 15.60 -5.24
C PHE A 153 -0.98 16.47 -5.86
N SER A 154 -0.87 17.72 -5.41
CA SER A 154 0.13 18.69 -5.87
C SER A 154 0.95 19.31 -4.74
N GLY A 155 0.76 18.84 -3.51
CA GLY A 155 1.47 19.30 -2.31
C GLY A 155 2.87 18.71 -2.17
N ASP A 156 3.51 19.00 -1.05
CA ASP A 156 4.80 18.46 -0.65
C ASP A 156 4.66 17.33 0.40
N LEU A 157 5.80 16.81 0.87
CA LEU A 157 5.81 15.70 1.84
C LEU A 157 5.21 16.09 3.20
N ASP A 158 5.36 17.34 3.65
CA ASP A 158 4.78 17.82 4.91
C ASP A 158 3.24 17.82 4.84
N MET A 159 2.68 18.30 3.73
CA MET A 159 1.23 18.21 3.50
C MET A 159 0.78 16.73 3.44
N ALA A 160 1.52 15.88 2.73
CA ALA A 160 1.22 14.46 2.63
C ALA A 160 1.17 13.79 4.02
N GLU A 161 2.16 14.03 4.88
CA GLU A 161 2.21 13.49 6.23
C GLU A 161 1.00 13.92 7.08
N LYS A 162 0.60 15.19 6.99
CA LYS A 162 -0.59 15.69 7.70
C LYS A 162 -1.87 15.02 7.21
N VAL A 163 -2.04 14.90 5.90
CA VAL A 163 -3.20 14.23 5.27
C VAL A 163 -3.28 12.77 5.70
N MET A 164 -2.16 12.05 5.69
CA MET A 164 -2.10 10.64 6.12
C MET A 164 -2.34 10.48 7.63
N ALA A 165 -1.87 11.43 8.45
CA ALA A 165 -2.14 11.44 9.88
C ALA A 165 -3.64 11.59 10.20
N MET A 166 -4.41 12.21 9.31
CA MET A 166 -5.87 12.28 9.36
C MET A 166 -6.55 11.01 8.83
N GLY A 167 -5.81 10.07 8.23
CA GLY A 167 -6.35 8.83 7.65
C GLY A 167 -6.70 8.92 6.16
N LEU A 168 -6.34 10.02 5.48
CA LEU A 168 -6.66 10.23 4.08
C LEU A 168 -5.56 9.70 3.16
N TYR A 169 -5.98 9.21 2.01
CA TYR A 169 -5.13 8.69 0.95
C TYR A 169 -4.61 9.83 0.06
N ILE A 170 -3.57 9.54 -0.72
CA ILE A 170 -2.95 10.46 -1.65
C ILE A 170 -2.94 9.82 -3.03
N SER A 171 -3.61 10.48 -3.98
CA SER A 171 -3.69 9.98 -5.36
C SER A 171 -2.79 10.77 -6.30
N PHE A 172 -2.07 10.05 -7.15
CA PHE A 172 -1.20 10.63 -8.17
C PHE A 172 -1.81 10.48 -9.56
N ALA A 173 -1.95 11.59 -10.26
CA ALA A 173 -2.37 11.64 -11.66
C ALA A 173 -1.15 11.57 -12.62
N GLY A 174 -1.41 11.69 -13.92
CA GLY A 174 -0.39 11.69 -14.97
C GLY A 174 0.69 12.78 -14.81
N THR A 175 0.44 13.80 -13.99
CA THR A 175 1.39 14.88 -13.64
C THR A 175 2.72 14.37 -13.08
N VAL A 176 2.74 13.22 -12.39
CA VAL A 176 3.97 12.61 -11.87
C VAL A 176 4.99 12.28 -12.97
N THR A 177 4.50 12.05 -14.19
CA THR A 177 5.33 11.78 -15.38
C THR A 177 5.95 13.03 -15.99
N PHE A 178 5.51 14.24 -15.60
CA PHE A 178 5.95 15.49 -16.23
C PHE A 178 7.34 15.88 -15.78
N LYS A 179 8.14 16.47 -16.67
CA LYS A 179 9.56 16.79 -16.42
C LYS A 179 9.78 17.68 -15.20
N ASN A 180 8.88 18.64 -14.94
CA ASN A 180 9.05 19.66 -13.89
C ASN A 180 8.41 19.27 -12.53
N ALA A 181 7.99 18.01 -12.36
CA ALA A 181 7.25 17.56 -11.19
C ALA A 181 8.16 17.00 -10.07
N GLU A 182 9.33 17.60 -9.83
CA GLU A 182 10.34 17.05 -8.89
C GLU A 182 9.79 16.85 -7.48
N ARG A 183 9.21 17.90 -6.87
CA ARG A 183 8.59 17.82 -5.53
C ARG A 183 7.49 16.75 -5.45
N LEU A 184 6.68 16.65 -6.51
CA LEU A 184 5.64 15.63 -6.58
C LEU A 184 6.22 14.22 -6.61
N ARG A 185 7.33 14.02 -7.33
CA ARG A 185 8.02 12.72 -7.39
C ARG A 185 8.70 12.36 -6.08
N GLU A 186 9.21 13.34 -5.33
CA GLU A 186 9.76 13.12 -3.98
C GLU A 186 8.67 12.60 -3.03
N ALA A 187 7.49 13.23 -3.02
CA ALA A 187 6.34 12.73 -2.27
C ALA A 187 5.91 11.34 -2.75
N ALA A 188 5.79 11.16 -4.07
CA ALA A 188 5.40 9.89 -4.68
C ALA A 188 6.37 8.73 -4.39
N ALA A 189 7.65 9.01 -4.16
CA ALA A 189 8.65 8.01 -3.78
C ALA A 189 8.64 7.69 -2.27
N SER A 190 8.11 8.60 -1.44
CA SER A 190 8.27 8.54 0.02
C SER A 190 7.02 8.12 0.78
N ILE A 191 5.82 8.35 0.23
CA ILE A 191 4.55 8.01 0.89
C ILE A 191 4.44 6.49 1.15
N PRO A 192 4.02 6.06 2.36
CA PRO A 192 3.75 4.64 2.64
C PRO A 192 2.78 4.01 1.66
N ASP A 193 2.98 2.73 1.36
CA ASP A 193 2.24 2.03 0.32
C ASP A 193 0.74 1.99 0.61
N GLU A 194 0.33 1.94 1.88
CA GLU A 194 -1.06 1.87 2.32
C GLU A 194 -1.88 3.14 2.08
N TYR A 195 -1.25 4.28 1.78
CA TYR A 195 -1.93 5.54 1.47
C TYR A 195 -1.88 5.91 -0.03
N LEU A 196 -1.16 5.11 -0.84
CA LEU A 196 -0.95 5.39 -2.24
C LEU A 196 -2.16 5.01 -3.10
N LEU A 197 -2.66 5.97 -3.88
CA LEU A 197 -3.63 5.77 -4.96
C LEU A 197 -3.10 6.36 -6.28
N ILE A 198 -3.74 5.98 -7.38
CA ILE A 198 -3.46 6.50 -8.72
C ILE A 198 -4.76 6.80 -9.44
N GLU A 199 -4.69 7.78 -10.33
CA GLU A 199 -5.81 8.20 -11.14
C GLU A 199 -5.34 8.73 -12.50
N THR A 200 -6.30 8.93 -13.40
CA THR A 200 -6.04 9.65 -14.64
C THR A 200 -6.42 11.11 -14.58
N ASP A 201 -7.47 11.46 -13.85
CA ASP A 201 -8.17 12.74 -13.97
C ASP A 201 -8.64 13.02 -15.42
N ALA A 202 -8.92 11.94 -16.16
CA ALA A 202 -9.32 12.05 -17.56
C ALA A 202 -10.66 12.81 -17.69
N PRO A 203 -10.82 13.70 -18.69
CA PRO A 203 -10.01 13.83 -19.92
C PRO A 203 -8.75 14.70 -19.80
N TYR A 204 -8.43 15.19 -18.60
CA TYR A 204 -7.31 16.09 -18.34
C TYR A 204 -6.00 15.34 -18.06
N LEU A 205 -4.90 16.08 -17.96
CA LEU A 205 -3.62 15.59 -17.39
C LEU A 205 -2.97 14.35 -18.04
N SER A 206 -3.11 14.16 -19.35
CA SER A 206 -2.49 13.05 -20.09
C SER A 206 -1.02 12.82 -19.72
N PRO A 207 -0.63 11.60 -19.29
CA PRO A 207 0.74 11.30 -18.88
C PRO A 207 1.72 11.34 -20.06
N VAL A 208 3.01 11.48 -19.81
CA VAL A 208 4.07 11.16 -20.79
C VAL A 208 4.03 9.65 -21.05
N PRO A 209 4.03 9.18 -22.32
CA PRO A 209 4.35 9.90 -23.57
C PRO A 209 3.16 10.50 -24.34
N LEU A 210 1.95 10.50 -23.77
CA LEU A 210 0.68 10.84 -24.44
C LEU A 210 0.24 12.29 -24.22
N ARG A 211 1.13 13.14 -23.70
CA ARG A 211 0.93 14.59 -23.55
C ARG A 211 0.35 15.23 -24.82
N GLY A 212 -0.62 16.12 -24.65
CA GLY A 212 -1.28 16.82 -25.76
C GLY A 212 -2.42 16.05 -26.43
N ARG A 213 -2.70 14.81 -26.00
CA ARG A 213 -3.91 14.05 -26.36
C ARG A 213 -4.97 14.19 -25.26
N ARG A 214 -6.25 13.92 -25.58
CA ARG A 214 -7.30 13.71 -24.57
C ARG A 214 -6.92 12.51 -23.72
N ASN A 215 -6.92 12.65 -22.40
CA ASN A 215 -6.59 11.55 -21.50
C ASN A 215 -7.75 10.53 -21.47
N GLU A 216 -7.47 9.31 -21.04
CA GLU A 216 -8.47 8.28 -20.83
C GLU A 216 -7.97 7.22 -19.82
N PRO A 217 -8.88 6.46 -19.17
CA PRO A 217 -8.52 5.49 -18.13
C PRO A 217 -7.53 4.40 -18.56
N SER A 218 -7.38 4.15 -19.87
CA SER A 218 -6.39 3.21 -20.42
C SER A 218 -4.95 3.72 -20.24
N PHE A 219 -4.74 5.03 -20.04
CA PHE A 219 -3.42 5.64 -19.90
C PHE A 219 -2.88 5.55 -18.47
N LEU A 220 -3.69 5.09 -17.50
CA LEU A 220 -3.31 4.91 -16.10
C LEU A 220 -2.06 4.04 -15.91
N LEU A 221 -1.84 3.08 -16.83
CA LEU A 221 -0.64 2.24 -16.85
C LEU A 221 0.66 3.06 -16.89
N HIS A 222 0.66 4.23 -17.54
CA HIS A 222 1.84 5.11 -17.58
C HIS A 222 2.10 5.79 -16.23
N THR A 223 1.06 6.17 -15.50
CA THR A 223 1.18 6.69 -14.14
C THR A 223 1.74 5.60 -13.22
N ALA A 224 1.17 4.39 -13.27
CA ALA A 224 1.64 3.24 -12.49
C ALA A 224 3.10 2.90 -12.80
N GLY A 225 3.47 2.85 -14.08
CA GLY A 225 4.85 2.58 -14.51
C GLY A 225 5.84 3.66 -14.03
N LYS A 226 5.44 4.93 -14.00
CA LYS A 226 6.32 5.98 -13.47
C LYS A 226 6.52 5.85 -11.96
N LEU A 227 5.47 5.53 -11.20
CA LEU A 227 5.61 5.27 -9.77
C LEU A 227 6.49 4.06 -9.49
N ALA A 228 6.37 3.01 -10.30
CA ALA A 228 7.20 1.81 -10.21
C ALA A 228 8.68 2.14 -10.41
N GLU A 229 9.02 2.95 -11.42
CA GLU A 229 10.38 3.46 -11.64
C GLU A 229 10.91 4.25 -10.43
N LEU A 230 10.11 5.19 -9.89
CA LEU A 230 10.51 6.02 -8.74
C LEU A 230 10.75 5.21 -7.47
N ARG A 231 9.98 4.12 -7.27
CA ARG A 231 10.05 3.26 -6.08
C ARG A 231 10.96 2.04 -6.26
N GLY A 232 11.49 1.79 -7.46
CA GLY A 232 12.30 0.62 -7.76
C GLY A 232 11.54 -0.70 -7.56
N VAL A 233 10.28 -0.74 -8.00
CA VAL A 233 9.41 -1.93 -7.96
C VAL A 233 8.81 -2.20 -9.34
N GLU A 234 8.10 -3.31 -9.50
CA GLU A 234 7.42 -3.62 -10.76
C GLU A 234 6.09 -2.85 -10.89
N THR A 235 5.59 -2.66 -12.11
CA THR A 235 4.31 -1.95 -12.33
C THR A 235 3.14 -2.71 -11.70
N GLU A 236 3.22 -4.03 -11.71
CA GLU A 236 2.26 -4.94 -11.08
C GLU A 236 2.20 -4.75 -9.56
N ASP A 237 3.31 -4.39 -8.91
CA ASP A 237 3.34 -4.10 -7.48
C ASP A 237 2.53 -2.83 -7.18
N ILE A 238 2.73 -1.76 -7.97
CA ILE A 238 1.95 -0.53 -7.84
C ILE A 238 0.47 -0.81 -8.11
N ALA A 239 0.16 -1.55 -9.16
CA ALA A 239 -1.21 -1.91 -9.51
C ALA A 239 -1.90 -2.66 -8.37
N ARG A 240 -1.23 -3.65 -7.77
CA ARG A 240 -1.77 -4.43 -6.65
C ARG A 240 -1.91 -3.59 -5.37
N ILE A 241 -0.93 -2.75 -5.03
CA ILE A 241 -1.01 -1.84 -3.86
C ILE A 241 -2.18 -0.87 -4.01
N THR A 242 -2.24 -0.15 -5.13
CA THR A 242 -3.24 0.90 -5.35
C THR A 242 -4.65 0.34 -5.51
N THR A 243 -4.81 -0.83 -6.16
CA THR A 243 -6.09 -1.52 -6.27
C THR A 243 -6.60 -1.97 -4.90
N LEU A 244 -5.72 -2.50 -4.03
CA LEU A 244 -6.08 -2.86 -2.66
C LEU A 244 -6.56 -1.63 -1.88
N ASN A 245 -5.82 -0.52 -1.97
CA ASN A 245 -6.15 0.72 -1.28
C ASN A 245 -7.47 1.31 -1.78
N ALA A 246 -7.72 1.31 -3.09
CA ALA A 246 -8.98 1.74 -3.66
C ALA A 246 -10.15 0.87 -3.17
N GLY A 247 -9.97 -0.46 -3.12
CA GLY A 247 -10.95 -1.38 -2.57
C GLY A 247 -11.26 -1.14 -1.09
N ARG A 248 -10.25 -0.80 -0.28
CA ARG A 248 -10.42 -0.44 1.14
C ARG A 248 -11.14 0.89 1.33
N LEU A 249 -10.79 1.90 0.54
CA LEU A 249 -11.35 3.23 0.67
C LEU A 249 -12.80 3.28 0.17
N PHE A 250 -13.04 2.77 -1.05
CA PHE A 250 -14.28 2.93 -1.81
C PHE A 250 -15.15 1.68 -1.88
N GLY A 251 -14.67 0.50 -1.45
CA GLY A 251 -15.47 -0.73 -1.50
C GLY A 251 -15.69 -1.31 -2.90
N THR A 252 -14.86 -0.95 -3.89
CA THR A 252 -15.07 -1.29 -5.32
C THR A 252 -14.69 -2.71 -5.73
N GLY A 253 -14.56 -3.66 -4.79
CA GLY A 253 -14.06 -5.01 -5.07
C GLY A 253 -12.56 -5.06 -5.43
N GLY A 254 -12.06 -6.20 -5.92
CA GLY A 254 -10.62 -6.42 -6.21
C GLY A 254 -9.76 -6.75 -4.97
N TYR A 255 -10.39 -6.83 -3.81
CA TYR A 255 -9.84 -7.24 -2.52
C TYR A 255 -10.00 -8.75 -2.35
N SER A 256 -8.89 -9.47 -2.13
CA SER A 256 -8.96 -10.86 -1.64
C SER A 256 -8.70 -10.83 -0.13
N PRO A 257 -9.71 -11.15 0.70
CA PRO A 257 -9.52 -11.24 2.15
C PRO A 257 -8.66 -12.44 2.55
N GLU A 258 -8.34 -13.35 1.63
CA GLU A 258 -7.67 -14.61 1.95
C GLU A 258 -6.19 -14.39 2.23
N GLY A 259 -5.71 -14.97 3.34
CA GLY A 259 -4.30 -15.00 3.68
C GLY A 259 -3.48 -15.71 2.62
N LYS A 260 -2.45 -15.05 2.11
CA LYS A 260 -1.48 -15.63 1.16
C LYS A 260 -0.40 -16.40 1.91
N ILE A 261 -0.25 -17.67 1.52
CA ILE A 261 0.81 -18.57 2.00
C ILE A 261 2.07 -18.49 1.16
N ALA A 262 1.94 -18.07 -0.11
CA ALA A 262 3.03 -17.73 -1.01
C ALA A 262 2.72 -16.40 -1.72
N TYR A 263 3.72 -15.55 -1.87
CA TYR A 263 3.60 -14.27 -2.55
C TYR A 263 4.92 -13.82 -3.15
N LYS A 264 4.88 -13.15 -4.30
CA LYS A 264 6.08 -12.71 -5.02
C LYS A 264 6.33 -11.22 -4.74
N ILE A 265 7.56 -10.88 -4.40
CA ILE A 265 8.04 -9.49 -4.38
C ILE A 265 9.26 -9.45 -5.29
N ARG A 266 9.19 -8.65 -6.36
CA ARG A 266 10.21 -8.59 -7.41
C ARG A 266 10.53 -9.99 -7.98
N ASP A 267 11.75 -10.47 -7.83
CA ASP A 267 12.26 -11.74 -8.38
C ASP A 267 12.27 -12.90 -7.37
N SER A 268 11.81 -12.67 -6.14
CA SER A 268 11.86 -13.65 -5.04
C SER A 268 10.45 -14.09 -4.61
N LEU A 269 10.30 -15.35 -4.22
CA LEU A 269 9.06 -15.91 -3.69
C LEU A 269 9.13 -15.96 -2.16
N TYR A 270 8.13 -15.43 -1.47
CA TYR A 270 8.05 -15.37 -0.03
C TYR A 270 6.98 -16.34 0.48
N LEU A 271 7.31 -17.07 1.55
CA LEU A 271 6.46 -18.09 2.15
C LEU A 271 6.06 -17.68 3.56
N ASN A 272 4.75 -17.54 3.74
CA ASN A 272 4.13 -17.26 5.03
C ASN A 272 3.55 -18.55 5.61
N ILE A 273 4.21 -19.08 6.64
CA ILE A 273 3.92 -20.43 7.15
C ILE A 273 3.34 -20.45 8.56
N THR A 274 3.30 -19.30 9.26
CA THR A 274 2.72 -19.20 10.60
C THR A 274 2.45 -17.74 10.98
N ASN A 275 1.40 -17.50 11.75
CA ASN A 275 1.13 -16.22 12.40
C ASN A 275 1.82 -16.10 13.78
N ARG A 276 2.38 -17.21 14.30
CA ARG A 276 2.94 -17.29 15.66
C ARG A 276 4.35 -16.75 15.69
N CYS A 277 4.70 -15.99 16.73
CA CYS A 277 6.06 -15.49 16.93
C CYS A 277 6.39 -15.49 18.42
N THR A 278 7.66 -15.69 18.76
CA THR A 278 8.18 -15.57 20.13
C THR A 278 8.41 -14.12 20.57
N ASN A 279 8.16 -13.15 19.69
CA ASN A 279 8.20 -11.72 19.95
C ASN A 279 6.83 -11.04 19.72
N ALA A 280 6.63 -9.94 20.42
CA ALA A 280 5.56 -8.97 20.22
C ALA A 280 6.15 -7.57 19.96
N CYS A 281 6.99 -7.44 18.93
CA CYS A 281 7.72 -6.21 18.69
C CYS A 281 6.76 -5.02 18.49
N SER A 282 7.11 -3.86 19.05
CA SER A 282 6.33 -2.62 18.94
C SER A 282 6.17 -2.12 17.50
N PHE A 283 7.07 -2.52 16.61
CA PHE A 283 7.07 -2.18 15.18
C PHE A 283 6.53 -3.30 14.28
N CYS A 284 6.04 -4.41 14.87
CA CYS A 284 5.62 -5.56 14.08
C CYS A 284 4.31 -5.26 13.33
N ILE A 285 4.36 -5.27 12.00
CA ILE A 285 3.21 -4.99 11.13
C ILE A 285 1.98 -5.85 11.43
N ARG A 286 2.18 -7.06 11.97
CA ARG A 286 1.12 -7.98 12.44
C ARG A 286 0.14 -7.34 13.42
N PHE A 287 0.47 -6.23 14.07
CA PHE A 287 -0.43 -5.52 14.98
C PHE A 287 -1.09 -4.29 14.37
N HIS A 288 -0.71 -3.91 13.15
CA HIS A 288 -1.13 -2.65 12.51
C HIS A 288 -1.84 -2.84 11.18
N SER A 289 -1.50 -3.89 10.44
CA SER A 289 -2.08 -4.21 9.13
C SER A 289 -2.03 -5.72 8.93
N ASP A 290 -2.97 -6.25 8.15
CA ASP A 290 -2.92 -7.60 7.61
C ASP A 290 -2.21 -7.67 6.26
N TYR A 291 -1.72 -6.54 5.74
CA TYR A 291 -1.19 -6.43 4.39
C TYR A 291 0.24 -5.90 4.38
N VAL A 292 1.09 -6.54 3.58
CA VAL A 292 2.45 -6.09 3.27
C VAL A 292 2.60 -6.13 1.77
N LYS A 293 3.00 -4.98 1.17
CA LYS A 293 3.06 -4.82 -0.29
C LYS A 293 1.81 -5.44 -0.90
N GLY A 294 0.63 -4.96 -0.50
CA GLY A 294 -0.69 -5.41 -0.95
C GLY A 294 -1.03 -6.92 -0.93
N HIS A 295 -0.26 -7.76 -0.24
CA HIS A 295 -0.60 -9.15 0.02
C HIS A 295 -1.12 -9.30 1.45
N ASN A 296 -2.29 -9.95 1.62
CA ASN A 296 -2.77 -10.30 2.96
C ASN A 296 -1.88 -11.40 3.54
N LEU A 297 -1.16 -11.13 4.62
CA LEU A 297 -0.28 -12.08 5.30
C LEU A 297 -0.92 -12.67 6.57
N ARG A 298 -2.17 -12.34 6.89
CA ARG A 298 -2.88 -13.01 7.98
C ARG A 298 -3.38 -14.36 7.51
N LEU A 299 -2.76 -15.44 8.01
CA LEU A 299 -3.21 -16.79 7.69
C LEU A 299 -4.47 -17.17 8.46
N ASP A 300 -5.44 -17.78 7.80
CA ASP A 300 -6.59 -18.41 8.48
C ASP A 300 -6.17 -19.72 9.18
N ARG A 301 -5.21 -20.44 8.61
CA ARG A 301 -4.59 -21.63 9.18
C ARG A 301 -3.13 -21.76 8.74
N GLU A 302 -2.35 -22.52 9.49
CA GLU A 302 -0.98 -22.86 9.08
C GLU A 302 -1.00 -23.81 7.85
N PRO A 303 -0.30 -23.50 6.75
CA PRO A 303 -0.32 -24.32 5.54
C PRO A 303 0.46 -25.63 5.70
N GLY A 304 0.08 -26.64 4.93
CA GLY A 304 0.76 -27.94 4.88
C GLY A 304 1.96 -27.96 3.92
N LEU A 305 2.77 -29.03 3.99
CA LEU A 305 3.92 -29.19 3.09
C LEU A 305 3.51 -29.33 1.61
N ALA A 306 2.48 -30.14 1.33
CA ALA A 306 2.02 -30.37 -0.05
C ALA A 306 1.47 -29.08 -0.69
N GLU A 307 0.66 -28.34 0.08
CA GLU A 307 0.10 -27.05 -0.29
C GLU A 307 1.20 -26.02 -0.62
N LEU A 308 2.25 -25.93 0.21
CA LEU A 308 3.38 -25.03 -0.07
C LEU A 308 4.14 -25.42 -1.34
N LYS A 309 4.32 -26.72 -1.61
CA LYS A 309 4.98 -27.18 -2.85
C LYS A 309 4.17 -26.82 -4.09
N GLU A 310 2.85 -26.99 -4.01
CA GLU A 310 1.92 -26.63 -5.09
C GLU A 310 1.98 -25.13 -5.40
N GLU A 311 1.94 -24.28 -4.36
CA GLU A 311 2.03 -22.82 -4.52
C GLU A 311 3.39 -22.34 -5.04
N ILE A 312 4.49 -23.02 -4.67
CA ILE A 312 5.82 -22.70 -5.20
C ILE A 312 5.92 -23.07 -6.68
N GLY A 313 5.34 -24.19 -7.09
CA GLY A 313 5.50 -24.72 -8.45
C GLY A 313 6.96 -25.05 -8.76
N ASP A 314 7.58 -24.31 -9.67
CA ASP A 314 9.00 -24.46 -10.03
C ASP A 314 9.87 -23.44 -9.28
N PRO A 315 10.62 -23.85 -8.23
CA PRO A 315 11.41 -22.93 -7.44
C PRO A 315 12.61 -22.33 -8.21
N SER A 316 13.02 -22.90 -9.35
CA SER A 316 14.12 -22.39 -10.16
C SER A 316 13.77 -21.09 -10.90
N LEU A 317 12.48 -20.76 -10.99
CA LEU A 317 11.99 -19.51 -11.60
C LEU A 317 12.22 -18.27 -10.73
N TYR A 318 12.62 -18.44 -9.48
CA TYR A 318 12.83 -17.37 -8.52
C TYR A 318 14.31 -17.21 -8.21
N ARG A 319 14.72 -15.98 -7.91
CA ARG A 319 16.06 -15.71 -7.38
C ARG A 319 16.31 -16.50 -6.09
N GLU A 320 15.30 -16.54 -5.22
CA GLU A 320 15.28 -17.29 -3.97
C GLU A 320 13.84 -17.51 -3.50
N VAL A 321 13.65 -18.55 -2.70
CA VAL A 321 12.44 -18.82 -1.92
C VAL A 321 12.73 -18.48 -0.46
N VAL A 322 11.93 -17.59 0.11
CA VAL A 322 12.20 -16.93 1.39
C VAL A 322 11.15 -17.34 2.41
N PHE A 323 11.54 -18.00 3.48
CA PHE A 323 10.67 -18.21 4.65
C PHE A 323 10.54 -16.88 5.40
N CYS A 324 9.41 -16.20 5.20
CA CYS A 324 9.16 -14.85 5.71
C CYS A 324 7.66 -14.58 5.71
N GLY A 325 7.13 -14.15 6.85
CA GLY A 325 5.71 -13.85 7.05
C GLY A 325 5.49 -13.12 8.38
N TYR A 326 4.30 -13.27 8.97
CA TYR A 326 3.98 -12.64 10.27
C TYR A 326 4.60 -13.31 11.48
N GLY A 327 4.94 -14.58 11.35
CA GLY A 327 5.47 -15.38 12.43
C GLY A 327 6.95 -15.73 12.29
N GLU A 328 7.45 -16.40 13.33
CA GLU A 328 8.79 -16.97 13.38
C GLU A 328 8.79 -18.32 12.66
N PRO A 329 9.42 -18.45 11.47
CA PRO A 329 9.36 -19.67 10.68
C PRO A 329 9.93 -20.89 11.41
N LEU A 330 10.94 -20.70 12.28
CA LEU A 330 11.61 -21.78 12.98
C LEU A 330 10.74 -22.42 14.08
N LEU A 331 9.57 -21.87 14.40
CA LEU A 331 8.53 -22.59 15.16
C LEU A 331 8.05 -23.86 14.43
N ARG A 332 8.23 -23.92 13.11
CA ARG A 332 7.86 -25.04 12.24
C ARG A 332 9.10 -25.68 11.60
N LEU A 333 10.15 -25.92 12.39
CA LEU A 333 11.45 -26.41 11.91
C LEU A 333 11.37 -27.62 10.98
N ASP A 334 10.57 -28.64 11.31
CA ASP A 334 10.45 -29.84 10.47
C ASP A 334 9.85 -29.53 9.09
N LEU A 335 8.87 -28.63 9.03
CA LEU A 335 8.32 -28.13 7.77
C LEU A 335 9.38 -27.38 6.97
N VAL A 336 10.10 -26.46 7.62
CA VAL A 336 11.15 -25.65 6.99
C VAL A 336 12.21 -26.57 6.38
N LYS A 337 12.71 -27.56 7.13
CA LYS A 337 13.70 -28.53 6.64
C LYS A 337 13.19 -29.34 5.46
N ALA A 338 11.99 -29.91 5.58
CA ALA A 338 11.40 -30.74 4.52
C ALA A 338 11.15 -29.95 3.23
N LEU A 339 10.69 -28.71 3.36
CA LEU A 339 10.43 -27.85 2.20
C LEU A 339 11.74 -27.29 1.60
N ALA A 340 12.69 -26.86 2.43
CA ALA A 340 14.00 -26.40 1.97
C ALA A 340 14.73 -27.50 1.18
N GLY A 341 14.75 -28.74 1.68
CA GLY A 341 15.31 -29.88 0.96
C GLY A 341 14.68 -30.06 -0.42
N TRP A 342 13.34 -30.05 -0.50
CA TRP A 342 12.63 -30.13 -1.77
C TRP A 342 12.93 -28.95 -2.71
N ILE A 343 13.02 -27.71 -2.20
CA ILE A 343 13.40 -26.53 -3.00
C ILE A 343 14.79 -26.72 -3.61
N LYS A 344 15.77 -27.18 -2.80
CA LYS A 344 17.15 -27.43 -3.26
C LYS A 344 17.23 -28.53 -4.31
N GLU A 345 16.50 -29.63 -4.10
CA GLU A 345 16.39 -30.74 -5.06
C GLU A 345 15.82 -30.28 -6.41
N ASN A 346 14.98 -29.23 -6.41
CA ASN A 346 14.36 -28.66 -7.61
C ASN A 346 15.07 -27.36 -8.09
N GLY A 347 16.34 -27.17 -7.72
CA GLY A 347 17.19 -26.10 -8.27
C GLY A 347 16.94 -24.71 -7.71
N GLY A 348 16.13 -24.57 -6.66
CA GLY A 348 15.89 -23.31 -5.98
C GLY A 348 16.97 -22.95 -4.95
N ARG A 349 16.92 -21.70 -4.49
CA ARG A 349 17.72 -21.19 -3.36
C ARG A 349 16.82 -20.87 -2.19
N VAL A 350 17.32 -21.08 -0.96
CA VAL A 350 16.54 -20.93 0.26
C VAL A 350 17.10 -19.83 1.15
N ARG A 351 16.24 -18.91 1.58
CA ARG A 351 16.53 -17.94 2.64
C ARG A 351 15.56 -18.07 3.79
N ILE A 352 16.05 -17.93 5.01
CA ILE A 352 15.20 -17.84 6.22
C ILE A 352 15.31 -16.43 6.80
N ASN A 353 14.17 -15.77 7.01
CA ASN A 353 14.09 -14.58 7.86
C ASN A 353 13.59 -15.02 9.24
N THR A 354 14.34 -14.74 10.30
CA THR A 354 14.06 -15.20 11.66
C THR A 354 14.36 -14.12 12.69
N ASN A 355 13.68 -14.16 13.82
CA ASN A 355 14.05 -13.41 15.03
C ASN A 355 15.22 -14.03 15.79
N GLY A 356 15.79 -15.15 15.33
CA GLY A 356 16.97 -15.77 15.92
C GLY A 356 16.71 -16.65 17.14
N HIS A 357 15.44 -16.91 17.49
CA HIS A 357 15.10 -17.73 18.66
C HIS A 357 15.07 -19.24 18.39
N GLY A 358 15.49 -19.71 17.22
CA GLY A 358 15.38 -21.12 16.82
C GLY A 358 15.98 -22.10 17.84
N ASN A 359 17.17 -21.83 18.37
CA ASN A 359 17.79 -22.69 19.38
C ASN A 359 17.03 -22.69 20.72
N LEU A 360 16.47 -21.54 21.12
CA LEU A 360 15.67 -21.43 22.34
C LEU A 360 14.33 -22.16 22.20
N ILE A 361 13.68 -22.04 21.04
CA ILE A 361 12.41 -22.70 20.72
C ILE A 361 12.54 -24.22 20.86
N HIS A 362 13.65 -24.78 20.36
CA HIS A 362 13.86 -26.24 20.30
C HIS A 362 14.73 -26.79 21.44
N GLY A 363 15.25 -25.93 22.31
CA GLY A 363 16.11 -26.32 23.44
C GLY A 363 17.45 -26.96 23.04
N ARG A 364 17.90 -26.77 21.79
CA ARG A 364 19.13 -27.36 21.23
C ARG A 364 19.66 -26.56 20.05
N ASN A 365 20.91 -26.79 19.63
CA ASN A 365 21.45 -26.16 18.42
C ASN A 365 20.85 -26.81 17.16
N ILE A 366 20.06 -26.04 16.41
CA ILE A 366 19.37 -26.51 15.19
C ILE A 366 20.13 -26.17 13.90
N LEU A 367 21.14 -25.30 13.96
CA LEU A 367 21.88 -24.84 12.78
C LEU A 367 22.57 -25.97 11.99
N PRO A 368 23.16 -27.01 12.63
CA PRO A 368 23.71 -28.16 11.91
C PRO A 368 22.67 -28.89 11.05
N GLU A 369 21.38 -28.80 11.39
CA GLU A 369 20.31 -29.44 10.62
C GLU A 369 19.84 -28.60 9.43
N LEU A 370 20.28 -27.34 9.34
CA LEU A 370 20.02 -26.42 8.23
C LEU A 370 21.19 -26.36 7.24
N ASP A 371 22.34 -26.93 7.60
CA ASP A 371 23.52 -27.01 6.75
C ASP A 371 23.19 -27.74 5.44
N GLY A 372 23.62 -27.17 4.32
CA GLY A 372 23.27 -27.61 2.96
C GLY A 372 21.83 -27.36 2.51
N LEU A 373 20.89 -27.08 3.42
CA LEU A 373 19.48 -26.79 3.10
C LEU A 373 19.20 -25.30 2.90
N VAL A 374 19.95 -24.43 3.59
CA VAL A 374 19.71 -22.98 3.63
C VAL A 374 20.91 -22.25 3.05
N ASP A 375 20.67 -21.41 2.04
CA ASP A 375 21.71 -20.63 1.38
C ASP A 375 22.01 -19.33 2.12
N SER A 376 21.00 -18.72 2.74
CA SER A 376 21.18 -17.50 3.55
C SER A 376 20.19 -17.41 4.72
N ILE A 377 20.59 -16.71 5.78
CA ILE A 377 19.72 -16.43 6.94
C ILE A 377 19.82 -14.95 7.34
N SER A 378 18.66 -14.32 7.48
CA SER A 378 18.53 -12.95 7.96
C SER A 378 17.99 -12.99 9.39
N ILE A 379 18.80 -12.57 10.36
CA ILE A 379 18.49 -12.67 11.79
C ILE A 379 18.20 -11.28 12.34
N SER A 380 17.03 -11.07 12.93
CA SER A 380 16.63 -9.78 13.52
C SER A 380 17.19 -9.61 14.93
N LEU A 381 18.27 -8.83 15.04
CA LEU A 381 18.87 -8.44 16.32
C LEU A 381 18.11 -7.26 16.93
N ASP A 382 17.77 -6.26 16.10
CA ASP A 382 16.92 -5.09 16.40
C ASP A 382 17.31 -4.19 17.59
N ALA A 383 18.32 -4.54 18.38
CA ALA A 383 18.79 -3.74 19.51
C ALA A 383 20.25 -4.07 19.88
N GLN A 384 20.94 -3.12 20.48
CA GLN A 384 22.35 -3.24 20.88
C GLN A 384 22.57 -3.92 22.24
N ASP A 385 21.52 -4.04 23.05
CA ASP A 385 21.55 -4.60 24.40
C ASP A 385 20.21 -5.24 24.79
N GLU A 386 20.20 -5.99 25.90
CA GLU A 386 19.02 -6.72 26.36
C GLU A 386 17.87 -5.81 26.79
N GLU A 387 18.18 -4.65 27.38
CA GLU A 387 17.17 -3.70 27.86
C GLU A 387 16.38 -3.13 26.69
N THR A 388 17.09 -2.64 25.67
CA THR A 388 16.52 -2.10 24.44
C THR A 388 15.77 -3.19 23.67
N TYR A 389 16.35 -4.40 23.57
CA TYR A 389 15.67 -5.54 22.94
C TYR A 389 14.36 -5.88 23.64
N ARG A 390 14.33 -5.89 24.98
CA ARG A 390 13.12 -6.21 25.74
C ARG A 390 12.05 -5.14 25.56
N ALA A 391 12.43 -3.86 25.56
CA ALA A 391 11.50 -2.75 25.34
C ALA A 391 10.86 -2.80 23.94
N LEU A 392 11.68 -3.10 22.93
CA LEU A 392 11.31 -3.03 21.53
C LEU A 392 10.66 -4.33 21.02
N CYS A 393 11.31 -5.48 21.22
CA CYS A 393 10.89 -6.78 20.68
C CYS A 393 9.92 -7.55 21.58
N ARG A 394 9.89 -7.24 22.88
CA ARG A 394 8.97 -7.81 23.89
C ARG A 394 8.86 -9.34 23.78
N PRO A 395 9.98 -10.06 24.00
CA PRO A 395 10.01 -11.51 23.85
C PRO A 395 9.16 -12.21 24.92
N PHE A 396 8.51 -13.32 24.53
CA PHE A 396 7.77 -14.21 25.44
C PHE A 396 8.66 -15.27 26.10
N ILE A 397 9.95 -15.30 25.78
CA ILE A 397 10.91 -16.31 26.25
C ILE A 397 12.05 -15.63 27.02
N GLU A 398 12.52 -16.28 28.08
CA GLU A 398 13.65 -15.80 28.87
C GLU A 398 14.97 -15.94 28.11
N GLY A 399 15.93 -15.04 28.40
CA GLY A 399 17.24 -15.05 27.76
C GLY A 399 17.23 -14.77 26.25
N ALA A 400 16.11 -14.24 25.73
CA ALA A 400 15.89 -14.01 24.30
C ALA A 400 17.05 -13.29 23.59
N TYR A 401 17.45 -12.12 24.09
CA TYR A 401 18.52 -11.32 23.48
C TYR A 401 19.83 -12.10 23.38
N ARG A 402 20.26 -12.72 24.49
CA ARG A 402 21.44 -13.59 24.50
C ARG A 402 21.29 -14.75 23.54
N GLY A 403 20.11 -15.36 23.48
CA GLY A 403 19.78 -16.43 22.54
C GLY A 403 19.94 -16.01 21.08
N VAL A 404 19.51 -14.80 20.70
CA VAL A 404 19.73 -14.25 19.34
C VAL A 404 21.21 -14.09 19.05
N VAL A 405 21.98 -13.47 19.96
CA VAL A 405 23.42 -13.29 19.80
C VAL A 405 24.16 -14.62 19.65
N ASP A 406 23.81 -15.60 20.49
CA ASP A 406 24.37 -16.96 20.44
C ASP A 406 23.94 -17.67 19.15
N PHE A 407 22.71 -17.47 18.67
CA PHE A 407 22.22 -18.03 17.41
C PHE A 407 22.97 -17.47 16.20
N VAL A 408 23.24 -16.15 16.15
CA VAL A 408 24.08 -15.55 15.09
C VAL A 408 25.49 -16.15 15.12
N ARG A 409 26.09 -16.28 16.31
CA ARG A 409 27.44 -16.86 16.48
C ARG A 409 27.53 -18.30 15.98
N GLU A 410 26.48 -19.09 16.17
CA GLU A 410 26.43 -20.45 15.63
C GLU A 410 26.10 -20.45 14.12
N ALA A 411 25.24 -19.56 13.65
CA ALA A 411 24.78 -19.53 12.27
C ALA A 411 25.92 -19.37 11.26
N VAL A 412 26.90 -18.52 11.55
CA VAL A 412 28.05 -18.26 10.66
C VAL A 412 28.93 -19.48 10.42
N LYS A 413 28.76 -20.55 11.21
CA LYS A 413 29.50 -21.81 11.04
C LYS A 413 28.83 -22.78 10.06
N TYR A 414 27.52 -22.64 9.82
CA TYR A 414 26.70 -23.63 9.11
C TYR A 414 25.93 -23.05 7.92
N VAL A 415 25.66 -21.75 7.91
CA VAL A 415 24.94 -21.08 6.81
C VAL A 415 25.91 -20.20 6.03
N PRO A 416 25.98 -20.31 4.69
CA PRO A 416 26.96 -19.59 3.88
C PRO A 416 26.87 -18.06 3.98
N ASP A 417 25.66 -17.52 4.04
CA ASP A 417 25.39 -16.08 4.13
C ASP A 417 24.51 -15.78 5.35
N VAL A 418 25.11 -15.13 6.35
CA VAL A 418 24.42 -14.71 7.58
C VAL A 418 24.39 -13.20 7.63
N THR A 419 23.20 -12.63 7.67
CA THR A 419 22.99 -11.19 7.79
C THR A 419 22.22 -10.86 9.06
N VAL A 420 22.78 -10.01 9.91
CA VAL A 420 22.07 -9.37 11.01
C VAL A 420 21.25 -8.20 10.48
N THR A 421 19.99 -8.12 10.91
CA THR A 421 19.08 -7.02 10.60
C THR A 421 18.69 -6.24 11.83
N VAL A 422 18.53 -4.93 11.62
CA VAL A 422 18.12 -3.97 12.65
C VAL A 422 17.13 -2.98 12.05
N VAL A 423 16.06 -2.66 12.77
CA VAL A 423 15.21 -1.51 12.46
C VAL A 423 15.79 -0.26 13.11
N ASP A 424 15.87 0.86 12.39
CA ASP A 424 16.28 2.17 12.92
C ASP A 424 15.20 2.82 13.82
N ALA A 425 14.66 2.06 14.76
CA ALA A 425 13.65 2.51 15.70
C ALA A 425 14.24 3.50 16.73
N PRO A 426 13.43 4.43 17.27
CA PRO A 426 13.88 5.33 18.34
C PRO A 426 14.49 4.56 19.53
N GLY A 427 15.69 4.96 19.95
CA GLY A 427 16.44 4.33 21.05
C GLY A 427 17.39 3.21 20.62
N VAL A 428 17.40 2.81 19.35
CA VAL A 428 18.34 1.80 18.83
C VAL A 428 19.66 2.46 18.42
N ASP A 429 20.78 1.98 18.96
CA ASP A 429 22.11 2.33 18.49
C ASP A 429 22.51 1.46 17.30
N VAL A 430 22.24 1.98 16.10
CA VAL A 430 22.48 1.30 14.82
C VAL A 430 23.96 0.98 14.60
N GLU A 431 24.86 1.87 15.02
CA GLU A 431 26.30 1.67 14.84
C GLU A 431 26.80 0.57 15.77
N ARG A 432 26.37 0.58 17.04
CA ARG A 432 26.71 -0.50 17.97
C ARG A 432 26.18 -1.85 17.50
N CYS A 433 24.96 -1.91 16.96
CA CYS A 433 24.44 -3.15 16.39
C CYS A 433 25.27 -3.64 15.19
N ARG A 434 25.77 -2.72 14.35
CA ARG A 434 26.65 -3.04 13.22
C ARG A 434 28.00 -3.58 13.69
N GLU A 435 28.54 -3.04 14.78
CA GLU A 435 29.73 -3.57 15.43
C GLU A 435 29.49 -5.00 15.95
N ILE A 436 28.37 -5.25 16.64
CA ILE A 436 28.00 -6.59 17.12
C ILE A 436 27.93 -7.57 15.95
N ALA A 437 27.28 -7.21 14.84
CA ALA A 437 27.22 -8.07 13.65
C ALA A 437 28.63 -8.42 13.13
N ARG A 438 29.52 -7.42 13.07
CA ARG A 438 30.92 -7.61 12.65
C ARG A 438 31.71 -8.50 13.61
N GLU A 439 31.57 -8.28 14.92
CA GLU A 439 32.20 -9.10 15.97
C GLU A 439 31.76 -10.57 15.89
N LEU A 440 30.52 -10.82 15.46
CA LEU A 440 29.96 -12.16 15.26
C LEU A 440 30.28 -12.77 13.89
N GLY A 441 30.95 -12.04 12.99
CA GLY A 441 31.30 -12.50 11.65
C GLY A 441 30.13 -12.51 10.65
N ALA A 442 29.07 -11.75 10.91
CA ALA A 442 27.89 -11.64 10.05
C ALA A 442 27.84 -10.33 9.25
N GLY A 443 27.15 -10.35 8.12
CA GLY A 443 26.76 -9.15 7.39
C GLY A 443 25.76 -8.29 8.19
N PHE A 444 25.53 -7.05 7.74
CA PHE A 444 24.61 -6.12 8.40
C PHE A 444 23.68 -5.46 7.40
N ARG A 445 22.38 -5.39 7.73
CA ARG A 445 21.37 -4.68 6.94
C ARG A 445 20.46 -3.86 7.84
N LEU A 446 20.40 -2.56 7.58
CA LEU A 446 19.47 -1.64 8.21
C LEU A 446 18.10 -1.69 7.54
N ARG A 447 17.03 -1.65 8.33
CA ARG A 447 15.64 -1.52 7.90
C ARG A 447 15.09 -0.20 8.41
N ARG A 448 14.30 0.49 7.59
CA ARG A 448 13.63 1.72 8.01
C ARG A 448 12.42 1.42 8.88
N TYR A 449 12.29 2.15 9.98
CA TYR A 449 11.17 2.11 10.91
C TYR A 449 9.90 2.53 10.18
N ASN A 450 8.80 1.83 10.46
CA ASN A 450 7.50 1.99 9.79
C ASN A 450 7.48 1.75 8.27
N VAL A 451 8.56 1.24 7.68
CA VAL A 451 8.56 0.80 6.27
C VAL A 451 8.62 -0.72 6.22
N VAL A 452 7.60 -1.33 5.63
CA VAL A 452 7.48 -2.79 5.52
C VAL A 452 7.58 -3.27 4.09
N GLY A 453 8.23 -4.43 3.92
CA GLY A 453 8.63 -4.99 2.62
C GLY A 453 9.92 -4.34 2.13
#